data_AF-A0A428WZ30-F1
#
_entry.id   AF-A0A428WZ30-F1
#
_cell.length_a   1.000
_cell.length_b   1.000
_cell.length_c   1.000
_cell.angle_alpha   90.00
_cell.angle_beta   90.00
_cell.angle_gamma   90.00
#
_symmetry.space_group_name_H-M   'P 1'
#
loop_
_entity.id
_entity.type
_entity.pdbx_description
1 polymer ?
#
loop_
_entity_poly.entity_id
_entity_poly.type
_entity_poly.pdbx_seq_one_letter_code
_entity_poly.pdbx_strand_id
1 'polypeptide(L)'
;MLNQIHVVNENVYRFFAIFQALATAMVTAALGLFVGYSKWGISADTARTGVRGVLVLTTAVAAFTVLMVVIGLLSWLDYRREECELTEKFFAAGFRTLPRLRNFYRWYETYIVFFIVAITAVLWILGESTLVARIR
;
A
#
# COMPACT_ATOMS: atom_id res chain seq x y z
N MET A 1 23.52 -0.81 -13.49
CA MET A 1 22.19 -0.99 -14.14
C MET A 1 21.33 -2.03 -13.43
N LEU A 2 21.71 -3.31 -13.33
CA LEU A 2 20.91 -4.34 -12.63
C LEU A 2 20.70 -4.05 -11.13
N ASN A 3 21.72 -3.49 -10.46
CA ASN A 3 21.67 -3.25 -9.01
C ASN A 3 20.60 -2.21 -8.59
N GLN A 4 20.40 -1.14 -9.36
CA GLN A 4 19.39 -0.11 -9.04
C GLN A 4 17.95 -0.62 -9.25
N ILE A 5 17.72 -1.43 -10.28
CA ILE A 5 16.41 -2.08 -10.49
C ILE A 5 16.11 -3.04 -9.33
N HIS A 6 17.13 -3.76 -8.84
CA HIS A 6 16.97 -4.65 -7.69
C HIS A 6 16.61 -3.88 -6.42
N VAL A 7 17.29 -2.77 -6.14
CA VAL A 7 17.03 -1.92 -4.96
C VAL A 7 15.62 -1.31 -4.99
N VAL A 8 15.16 -0.82 -6.14
CA VAL A 8 13.78 -0.29 -6.26
C VAL A 8 12.76 -1.38 -5.99
N ASN A 9 12.96 -2.57 -6.55
CA ASN A 9 12.06 -3.71 -6.37
C ASN A 9 12.04 -4.19 -4.91
N GLU A 10 13.21 -4.30 -4.29
CA GLU A 10 13.38 -4.66 -2.88
C GLU A 10 12.67 -3.67 -1.95
N ASN A 11 12.77 -2.36 -2.24
CA ASN A 11 12.06 -1.34 -1.47
C ASN A 11 10.54 -1.49 -1.57
N VAL A 12 10.00 -1.79 -2.77
CA VAL A 12 8.55 -2.04 -2.93
C VAL A 12 8.09 -3.24 -2.11
N TYR A 13 8.82 -4.36 -2.17
CA TYR A 13 8.50 -5.54 -1.35
C TYR A 13 8.62 -5.26 0.15
N ARG A 14 9.63 -4.51 0.57
CA ARG A 14 9.82 -4.10 1.96
C ARG A 14 8.65 -3.25 2.46
N PHE A 15 8.22 -2.25 1.69
CA PHE A 15 7.06 -1.43 2.04
C PHE A 15 5.78 -2.24 2.07
N PHE A 16 5.61 -3.18 1.14
CA PHE A 16 4.46 -4.09 1.14
C PHE A 16 4.45 -5.00 2.38
N ALA A 17 5.59 -5.55 2.79
CA ALA A 17 5.69 -6.37 3.99
C ALA A 17 5.38 -5.57 5.27
N ILE A 18 5.90 -4.34 5.37
CA ILE A 18 5.58 -3.43 6.48
C ILE A 18 4.08 -3.12 6.52
N PHE A 19 3.47 -2.85 5.35
CA PHE A 19 2.03 -2.64 5.24
C PHE A 19 1.24 -3.86 5.74
N GLN A 20 1.61 -5.07 5.32
CA GLN A 20 0.96 -6.30 5.77
C GLN A 20 1.07 -6.50 7.29
N ALA A 21 2.25 -6.25 7.87
CA ALA A 21 2.46 -6.35 9.31
C ALA A 21 1.58 -5.36 10.08
N LEU A 22 1.56 -4.09 9.66
CA LEU A 22 0.74 -3.05 10.27
C LEU A 22 -0.75 -3.33 10.11
N ALA A 23 -1.20 -3.71 8.91
CA ALA A 23 -2.60 -4.06 8.65
C ALA A 23 -3.04 -5.23 9.53
N THR A 24 -2.22 -6.28 9.65
CA THR A 24 -2.52 -7.43 10.51
C THR A 24 -2.63 -7.04 11.98
N ALA A 25 -1.71 -6.20 12.47
CA ALA A 25 -1.74 -5.70 13.84
C ALA A 25 -3.00 -4.86 14.10
N MET A 26 -3.38 -3.98 13.17
CA MET A 26 -4.57 -3.14 13.28
C MET A 26 -5.86 -3.97 13.25
N VAL A 27 -5.99 -4.94 12.34
CA VAL A 27 -7.13 -5.87 12.31
C VAL A 27 -7.23 -6.65 13.62
N THR A 28 -6.10 -7.15 14.14
CA THR A 28 -6.03 -7.85 15.42
C THR A 28 -6.48 -6.94 16.57
N ALA A 29 -6.07 -5.67 16.57
CA ALA A 29 -6.51 -4.70 17.58
C ALA A 29 -8.03 -4.42 17.50
N ALA A 30 -8.58 -4.26 16.29
CA ALA A 30 -10.02 -4.06 16.10
C ALA A 30 -10.83 -5.27 16.58
N LEU A 31 -10.40 -6.48 16.26
CA LEU A 31 -11.03 -7.72 16.74
C LEU A 31 -10.88 -7.88 18.25
N GLY A 32 -9.72 -7.58 18.81
CA GLY A 32 -9.46 -7.60 20.25
C GLY A 32 -10.38 -6.63 21.00
N LEU A 33 -10.58 -5.42 20.48
CA LEU A 33 -11.53 -4.47 21.03
C LEU A 33 -12.96 -4.99 20.93
N PHE A 34 -13.36 -5.54 19.78
CA PHE A 34 -14.71 -6.09 19.58
C PHE A 34 -15.03 -7.28 20.50
N VAL A 35 -14.07 -8.18 20.75
CA VAL A 35 -14.29 -9.32 21.66
C VAL A 35 -14.15 -8.91 23.12
N GLY A 36 -13.28 -7.94 23.41
CA GLY A 36 -12.91 -7.54 24.76
C GLY A 36 -13.78 -6.45 25.40
N TYR A 37 -14.50 -5.62 24.61
CA TYR A 37 -15.11 -4.38 25.13
C TYR A 37 -16.03 -4.62 26.34
N SER A 38 -16.85 -5.68 26.30
CA SER A 38 -17.76 -6.04 27.39
C SER A 38 -16.99 -6.44 28.66
N LYS A 39 -15.92 -7.24 28.53
CA LYS A 39 -15.09 -7.66 29.66
C LYS A 39 -14.26 -6.51 30.24
N TRP A 40 -13.85 -5.56 29.41
CA TRP A 40 -13.07 -4.40 29.80
C TRP A 40 -13.91 -3.25 30.36
N GLY A 41 -15.24 -3.40 30.42
CA GLY A 41 -16.15 -2.35 30.90
C GLY A 41 -16.16 -1.11 29.99
N ILE A 42 -15.78 -1.27 28.73
CA ILE A 42 -15.78 -0.18 27.74
C ILE A 42 -17.20 0.00 27.23
N SER A 43 -17.69 1.24 27.16
CA SER A 43 -19.02 1.50 26.59
C SER A 43 -19.07 1.14 25.11
N ALA A 44 -20.23 0.67 24.65
CA ALA A 44 -20.47 0.31 23.25
C ALA A 44 -20.11 1.45 22.29
N ASP A 45 -20.42 2.70 22.64
CA ASP A 45 -20.09 3.87 21.82
C ASP A 45 -18.58 4.13 21.72
N THR A 46 -17.84 3.93 22.82
CA THR A 46 -16.38 4.03 22.83
C THR A 46 -15.76 2.93 21.98
N ALA A 47 -16.29 1.70 22.07
CA ALA A 47 -15.81 0.57 21.28
C ALA A 47 -16.06 0.76 19.78
N ARG A 48 -17.25 1.26 19.37
CA ARG A 48 -17.54 1.61 17.97
C ARG A 48 -16.60 2.68 17.44
N THR A 49 -16.37 3.74 18.23
CA THR A 49 -15.45 4.83 17.88
C THR A 49 -14.02 4.31 17.75
N GLY A 50 -13.59 3.41 18.64
CA GLY A 50 -12.29 2.76 18.59
C GLY A 50 -12.10 1.91 17.34
N VAL A 51 -13.08 1.07 16.98
CA VAL A 51 -13.03 0.28 15.74
C VAL A 51 -12.91 1.18 14.50
N ARG A 52 -13.72 2.25 14.42
CA ARG A 52 -13.63 3.23 13.32
C ARG A 52 -12.28 3.94 13.30
N GLY A 53 -11.74 4.30 14.47
CA GLY A 53 -10.40 4.88 14.59
C GLY A 53 -9.32 3.96 14.01
N VAL A 54 -9.39 2.66 14.32
CA VAL A 54 -8.47 1.65 13.75
C VAL A 54 -8.62 1.54 12.23
N LEU A 55 -9.83 1.60 11.68
CA LEU A 55 -10.06 1.60 10.23
C LEU A 55 -9.50 2.87 9.55
N VAL A 56 -9.65 4.03 10.19
CA VAL A 56 -9.06 5.30 9.70
C VAL A 56 -7.53 5.22 9.70
N LEU A 57 -6.93 4.74 10.79
CA LEU A 57 -5.48 4.54 10.86
C LEU A 57 -4.98 3.56 9.79
N THR A 58 -5.72 2.47 9.57
CA THR A 58 -5.43 1.51 8.50
C THR A 58 -5.45 2.17 7.13
N THR A 59 -6.41 3.07 6.90
CA THR A 59 -6.53 3.83 5.66
C THR A 59 -5.36 4.79 5.47
N ALA A 60 -4.93 5.48 6.54
CA ALA A 60 -3.76 6.36 6.49
C ALA A 60 -2.48 5.59 6.13
N VAL A 61 -2.27 4.42 6.73
CA VAL A 61 -1.14 3.54 6.42
C VAL A 61 -1.22 3.02 4.98
N ALA A 62 -2.40 2.61 4.52
CA ALA A 62 -2.61 2.20 3.14
C ALA A 62 -2.28 3.32 2.14
N ALA A 63 -2.77 4.53 2.38
CA ALA A 63 -2.50 5.70 1.54
C ALA A 63 -1.00 6.04 1.48
N PHE A 64 -0.31 5.97 2.63
CA PHE A 64 1.14 6.17 2.70
C PHE A 64 1.91 5.12 1.88
N THR A 65 1.53 3.84 1.99
CA THR A 65 2.15 2.77 1.19
C THR A 65 1.93 2.98 -0.31
N VAL A 66 0.70 3.35 -0.72
CA VAL A 66 0.40 3.66 -2.12
C VAL A 66 1.26 4.82 -2.61
N LEU A 67 1.41 5.88 -1.82
CA LEU A 67 2.27 7.02 -2.15
C LEU A 67 3.72 6.58 -2.36
N MET A 68 4.26 5.74 -1.47
CA MET A 68 5.63 5.22 -1.60
C MET A 68 5.83 4.40 -2.88
N VAL A 69 4.85 3.57 -3.25
CA VAL A 69 4.89 2.82 -4.51
C VAL A 69 4.85 3.75 -5.72
N VAL A 70 3.99 4.78 -5.70
CA VAL A 70 3.89 5.77 -6.78
C VAL A 70 5.19 6.57 -6.92
N ILE A 71 5.80 7.02 -5.81
CA ILE A 71 7.07 7.74 -5.84
C ILE A 71 8.17 6.84 -6.40
N GLY A 72 8.27 5.59 -5.95
CA GLY A 72 9.26 4.62 -6.48
C GLY A 72 9.12 4.41 -7.99
N LEU A 73 7.89 4.37 -8.48
CA LEU A 73 7.56 4.27 -9.89
C LEU A 73 7.98 5.52 -10.69
N LEU A 74 7.73 6.72 -10.15
CA LEU A 74 8.16 7.97 -10.78
C LEU A 74 9.69 8.09 -10.82
N SER A 75 10.37 7.75 -9.73
CA SER A 75 11.84 7.73 -9.69
C SER A 75 12.43 6.73 -10.68
N TRP A 76 11.80 5.56 -10.86
CA TRP A 76 12.22 4.61 -11.89
C TRP A 76 12.06 5.15 -13.30
N LEU A 77 10.95 5.82 -13.60
CA LEU A 77 10.71 6.43 -14.92
C LEU A 77 11.76 7.49 -15.25
N ASP A 78 12.12 8.32 -14.27
CA ASP A 78 13.13 9.37 -14.42
C ASP A 78 14.51 8.75 -14.69
N TYR A 79 14.92 7.79 -13.86
CA TYR A 79 16.14 7.02 -14.08
C TYR A 79 16.22 6.38 -15.47
N ARG A 80 15.11 5.82 -15.97
CA ARG A 80 15.06 5.21 -17.30
C ARG A 80 15.19 6.22 -18.43
N ARG A 81 14.76 7.47 -18.24
CA ARG A 81 14.97 8.55 -19.21
C ARG A 81 16.44 8.94 -19.25
N GLU A 82 17.04 9.19 -18.09
CA GLU A 82 18.47 9.49 -17.97
C GLU A 82 19.34 8.38 -18.60
N GLU A 83 19.00 7.12 -18.36
CA GLU A 83 19.70 5.96 -18.93
C GLU A 83 19.65 5.98 -20.47
N CYS A 84 18.51 6.33 -21.06
CA CYS A 84 18.36 6.43 -22.52
C CYS A 84 19.19 7.59 -23.09
N GLU A 85 19.14 8.75 -22.46
CA GLU A 85 19.91 9.95 -22.87
C GLU A 85 21.42 9.69 -22.83
N LEU A 86 21.92 9.05 -21.77
CA LEU A 86 23.33 8.69 -21.64
C LEU A 86 23.74 7.67 -22.71
N THR A 87 22.91 6.66 -22.97
CA THR A 87 23.22 5.63 -23.98
C THR A 87 23.26 6.22 -25.39
N GLU A 88 22.34 7.13 -25.70
CA GLU A 88 22.32 7.86 -26.96
C GLU A 88 23.56 8.76 -27.12
N LYS A 89 24.01 9.40 -26.03
CA LYS A 89 25.19 10.27 -26.03
C LYS A 89 26.52 9.53 -26.20
N PHE A 90 26.67 8.33 -25.62
CA PHE A 90 27.97 7.64 -25.53
C PHE A 90 28.12 6.39 -26.42
N PHE A 91 27.02 5.81 -26.91
CA PHE A 91 27.08 4.57 -27.71
C PHE A 91 26.53 4.75 -29.13
N ALA A 92 25.22 4.86 -29.27
CA ALA A 92 24.57 4.98 -30.57
C ALA A 92 23.15 5.51 -30.42
N ALA A 93 22.73 6.37 -31.35
CA ALA A 93 21.36 6.85 -31.43
C ALA A 93 20.38 5.69 -31.60
N GLY A 94 19.32 5.67 -30.79
CA GLY A 94 18.25 4.67 -30.89
C GLY A 94 18.56 3.28 -30.34
N PHE A 95 19.69 3.09 -29.62
CA PHE A 95 20.03 1.78 -29.03
C PHE A 95 18.98 1.29 -28.01
N ARG A 96 18.27 2.21 -27.34
CA ARG A 96 17.20 1.90 -26.38
C ARG A 96 16.00 2.81 -26.55
N THR A 97 14.79 2.26 -26.42
CA THR A 97 13.54 3.00 -26.56
C THR A 97 13.05 3.58 -25.23
N LEU A 98 12.51 4.80 -25.29
CA LEU A 98 11.91 5.50 -24.15
C LEU A 98 10.81 4.67 -23.47
N PRO A 99 10.71 4.73 -22.13
CA PRO A 99 9.67 4.02 -21.40
C PRO A 99 8.28 4.55 -21.79
N ARG A 100 7.46 3.70 -22.39
CA ARG A 100 6.06 4.02 -22.70
C ARG A 100 5.21 3.80 -21.45
N LEU A 101 4.62 4.89 -20.96
CA LEU A 101 3.64 4.89 -19.86
C LEU A 101 2.48 3.92 -20.13
N ARG A 102 2.09 3.67 -21.39
CA ARG A 102 1.02 2.73 -21.74
C ARG A 102 1.23 1.28 -21.26
N ASN A 103 2.43 0.92 -20.82
CA ASN A 103 2.72 -0.41 -20.27
C ASN A 103 2.45 -0.54 -18.77
N PHE A 104 1.83 0.44 -18.10
CA PHE A 104 1.48 0.38 -16.67
C PHE A 104 0.77 -0.93 -16.24
N TYR A 105 0.00 -1.56 -17.12
CA TYR A 105 -0.68 -2.82 -16.83
C TYR A 105 0.26 -4.04 -16.71
N ARG A 106 1.50 -3.93 -17.19
CA ARG A 106 2.53 -4.99 -17.05
C ARG A 106 3.33 -4.87 -15.75
N TRP A 107 3.10 -3.80 -14.99
CA TRP A 107 3.91 -3.46 -13.83
C TRP A 107 3.27 -4.11 -12.60
N TYR A 108 4.08 -4.85 -11.85
CA TYR A 108 3.60 -5.56 -10.65
C TYR A 108 3.12 -4.56 -9.59
N GLU A 109 3.69 -3.35 -9.58
CA GLU A 109 3.34 -2.22 -8.73
C GLU A 109 1.86 -1.81 -8.87
N THR A 110 1.31 -1.84 -10.09
CA THR A 110 -0.11 -1.53 -10.35
C THR A 110 -1.02 -2.51 -9.62
N TYR A 111 -0.68 -3.79 -9.63
CA TYR A 111 -1.44 -4.84 -8.94
C TYR A 111 -1.31 -4.72 -7.42
N ILE A 112 -0.14 -4.30 -6.91
CA ILE A 112 0.06 -4.03 -5.47
C ILE A 112 -0.83 -2.88 -5.02
N VAL A 113 -0.85 -1.76 -5.75
CA VAL A 113 -1.72 -0.62 -5.42
C VAL A 113 -3.18 -1.02 -5.46
N PHE A 114 -3.61 -1.73 -6.51
CA PHE A 114 -4.98 -2.23 -6.61
C PHE A 114 -5.33 -3.15 -5.43
N PHE A 115 -4.43 -4.07 -5.07
CA PHE A 115 -4.62 -4.96 -3.94
C PHE A 115 -4.76 -4.20 -2.61
N ILE A 116 -3.91 -3.19 -2.36
CA ILE A 116 -4.00 -2.35 -1.15
C ILE A 116 -5.35 -1.62 -1.09
N VAL A 117 -5.79 -1.02 -2.21
CA VAL A 117 -7.07 -0.32 -2.25
C VAL A 117 -8.23 -1.30 -2.04
N ALA A 118 -8.21 -2.45 -2.70
CA ALA A 118 -9.26 -3.47 -2.58
C ALA A 118 -9.35 -4.01 -1.15
N ILE A 119 -8.21 -4.35 -0.51
CA ILE A 119 -8.23 -4.88 0.86
C ILE A 119 -8.70 -3.82 1.86
N THR A 120 -8.29 -2.56 1.71
CA THR A 120 -8.78 -1.46 2.57
C THR A 120 -10.29 -1.27 2.42
N ALA A 121 -10.83 -1.35 1.19
CA ALA A 121 -12.28 -1.27 0.99
C ALA A 121 -13.02 -2.43 1.65
N VAL A 122 -12.50 -3.66 1.51
CA VAL A 122 -13.05 -4.85 2.18
C VAL A 122 -13.02 -4.70 3.71
N LEU A 123 -11.93 -4.18 4.29
CA LEU A 123 -11.83 -3.94 5.72
C LEU A 123 -12.87 -2.93 6.22
N TRP A 124 -13.16 -1.87 5.47
CA TRP A 124 -14.22 -0.94 5.79
C TRP A 124 -15.60 -1.59 5.73
N ILE A 125 -15.90 -2.31 4.65
CA ILE A 125 -17.18 -2.99 4.47
C ILE A 125 -17.41 -4.00 5.60
N LEU A 126 -16.42 -4.85 5.87
CA LEU A 126 -16.51 -5.85 6.94
C LEU A 126 -16.55 -5.19 8.32
N GLY A 127 -15.73 -4.17 8.57
CA GLY A 127 -15.69 -3.46 9.85
C GLY A 127 -17.01 -2.80 10.21
N GLU A 128 -17.65 -2.10 9.28
CA GLU A 128 -18.96 -1.48 9.50
C GLU A 128 -20.08 -2.53 9.61
N SER A 129 -20.13 -3.49 8.67
CA SER A 129 -21.24 -4.47 8.62
C SER A 129 -21.19 -5.51 9.74
N THR A 130 -20.01 -5.83 10.27
CA THR A 130 -19.85 -6.87 11.30
C THR A 130 -19.53 -6.29 12.67
N LEU A 131 -18.44 -5.53 12.82
CA LEU A 131 -17.96 -5.07 14.13
C LEU A 131 -18.86 -3.97 14.66
N VAL A 132 -18.99 -2.87 13.92
CA VAL A 132 -19.75 -1.69 14.39
C VAL A 132 -21.23 -2.02 14.55
N ALA A 133 -21.81 -2.77 13.61
CA ALA A 133 -23.22 -3.17 13.68
C ALA A 133 -23.56 -4.12 14.84
N ARG A 134 -22.61 -4.95 15.30
CA ARG A 134 -22.84 -5.93 16.36
C ARG A 134 -22.48 -5.45 17.76
N ILE A 135 -21.68 -4.39 17.90
CA ILE A 135 -21.45 -3.75 19.20
C ILE A 135 -22.76 -3.10 19.63
N ARG A 136 -23.41 -3.66 20.66
CA ARG A 136 -24.59 -3.11 21.34
C ARG A 136 -24.26 -2.83 22.80
#